data_AF-A0A971HB38-F1
#
_entry.id   AF-A0A971HB38-F1
#
_cell.length_a   1.000
_cell.length_b   1.000
_cell.length_c   1.000
_cell.angle_alpha   90.00
_cell.angle_beta   90.00
_cell.angle_gamma   90.00
#
_symmetry.space_group_name_H-M   'P 1'
#
loop_
_entity.id
_entity.type
_entity.pdbx_description
1 polymer ?
#
loop_
_entity_poly.entity_id
_entity_poly.type
_entity_poly.pdbx_seq_one_letter_code
_entity_poly.pdbx_strand_id
1 'polypeptide(L)'
;QDLAHFLCPTTTLWKTDVVLGEQQRQEFFQQYVEAVAGRFATDVISERLDDYLAISCLRGVTWSAMALAEHRLGIRKVADEYTLKKIELYLTRAFLDSISGFFDARS
;
A
#
# COMPACT_ATOMS: atom_id res chain seq x y z
N GLN A 1 -11.76 -1.52 -1.81
CA GLN A 1 -10.82 -0.40 -1.64
C GLN A 1 -10.27 -0.32 -0.22
N ASP A 2 -11.10 -0.19 0.82
CA ASP A 2 -10.59 0.01 2.20
C ASP A 2 -9.73 -1.15 2.72
N LEU A 3 -10.08 -2.40 2.43
CA LEU A 3 -9.26 -3.56 2.83
C LEU A 3 -7.85 -3.51 2.21
N ALA A 4 -7.73 -3.15 0.94
CA ALA A 4 -6.43 -2.95 0.31
C ALA A 4 -5.65 -1.79 0.96
N HIS A 5 -6.33 -0.75 1.42
CA HIS A 5 -5.69 0.33 2.16
C HIS A 5 -5.14 -0.13 3.52
N PHE A 6 -5.77 -1.09 4.20
CA PHE A 6 -5.22 -1.69 5.43
C PHE A 6 -4.04 -2.62 5.18
N LEU A 7 -3.88 -3.12 3.95
CA LEU A 7 -2.92 -4.15 3.61
C LEU A 7 -1.75 -3.69 2.73
N CYS A 8 -1.86 -2.54 2.05
CA CYS A 8 -0.82 -2.08 1.14
C CYS A 8 0.47 -1.67 1.90
N PRO A 9 1.66 -2.04 1.41
CA PRO A 9 2.92 -1.67 2.04
C PRO A 9 3.11 -0.17 2.30
N THR A 10 2.56 0.72 1.45
CA THR A 10 2.69 2.18 1.65
C THR A 10 1.90 2.71 2.86
N THR A 11 0.97 1.92 3.41
CA THR A 11 0.19 2.29 4.60
C THR A 11 0.59 1.48 5.81
N THR A 12 0.90 0.18 5.66
CA THR A 12 1.40 -0.63 6.78
C THR A 12 2.76 -0.15 7.23
N LEU A 13 3.66 0.18 6.29
CA LEU A 13 5.00 0.69 6.58
C LEU A 13 4.99 2.15 7.05
N TRP A 14 3.82 2.79 7.12
CA TRP A 14 3.68 4.15 7.64
C TRP A 14 3.54 4.11 9.16
N LYS A 15 4.40 4.86 9.85
CA LYS A 15 4.60 4.88 11.32
C LYS A 15 4.93 3.54 11.95
N THR A 16 5.26 2.53 11.15
CA THR A 16 5.75 1.23 11.59
C THR A 16 6.91 0.76 10.70
N ASP A 17 7.44 -0.43 11.00
CA ASP A 17 8.44 -1.15 10.20
C ASP A 17 7.87 -2.45 9.63
N VAL A 18 6.55 -2.52 9.44
CA VAL A 18 5.84 -3.74 9.02
C VAL A 18 5.42 -3.65 7.56
N VAL A 19 5.85 -4.64 6.78
CA VAL A 19 5.28 -4.97 5.47
C VAL A 19 4.63 -6.33 5.61
N LEU A 20 3.33 -6.41 5.33
CA LEU A 20 2.63 -7.69 5.37
C LEU A 20 3.09 -8.57 4.22
N GLY A 21 3.42 -9.82 4.51
CA GLY A 21 3.64 -10.86 3.50
C GLY A 21 2.32 -11.31 2.87
N GLU A 22 2.40 -12.14 1.82
CA GLU A 22 1.22 -12.72 1.16
C GLU A 22 0.35 -13.50 2.15
N GLN A 23 0.97 -14.38 2.94
CA GLN A 23 0.26 -15.18 3.94
C GLN A 23 -0.47 -14.30 4.97
N GLN A 24 0.17 -13.25 5.49
CA GLN A 24 -0.46 -12.35 6.46
C GLN A 24 -1.65 -11.58 5.85
N ARG A 25 -1.58 -11.22 4.57
CA ARG A 25 -2.71 -10.60 3.86
C ARG A 25 -3.85 -11.60 3.67
N GLN A 26 -3.55 -12.85 3.33
CA GLN A 26 -4.54 -13.93 3.21
C GLN A 26 -5.20 -14.22 4.56
N GLU A 27 -4.43 -14.32 5.64
CA GLU A 27 -4.94 -14.50 7.01
C GLU A 27 -5.85 -13.34 7.42
N PHE A 28 -5.45 -12.09 7.15
CA PHE A 28 -6.31 -10.93 7.38
C PHE A 28 -7.63 -11.03 6.61
N PHE A 29 -7.56 -11.42 5.33
CA PHE A 29 -8.77 -11.56 4.51
C PHE A 29 -9.69 -12.66 5.04
N GLN A 30 -9.14 -13.80 5.44
CA GLN A 30 -9.92 -14.89 6.03
C GLN A 30 -10.61 -14.44 7.33
N GLN A 31 -9.88 -13.78 8.23
CA GLN A 31 -10.45 -13.23 9.47
C GLN A 31 -11.55 -12.20 9.18
N TYR A 32 -11.38 -11.40 8.13
CA TYR A 32 -12.42 -10.47 7.68
C TYR A 32 -13.67 -11.22 7.20
N VAL A 33 -13.54 -12.26 6.37
CA VAL A 33 -14.66 -13.08 5.89
C VAL A 33 -15.41 -13.75 7.06
N GLU A 34 -14.67 -14.31 8.02
CA GLU A 34 -15.24 -14.89 9.24
C GLU A 34 -16.04 -13.84 10.03
N ALA A 35 -15.47 -12.65 10.23
CA ALA A 35 -16.13 -11.54 10.93
C ALA A 35 -17.33 -10.96 10.17
N VAL A 36 -17.36 -11.06 8.83
CA VAL A 36 -18.53 -10.69 8.02
C VAL A 36 -19.72 -11.60 8.35
N ALA A 37 -19.49 -12.86 8.71
CA ALA A 37 -20.52 -13.81 9.14
C ALA A 37 -21.72 -13.88 8.17
N GLY A 38 -21.43 -13.89 6.86
CA GLY A 38 -22.44 -14.01 5.80
C GLY A 38 -23.34 -12.78 5.61
N ARG A 39 -23.03 -11.64 6.23
CA ARG A 39 -23.81 -10.39 6.07
C ARG A 39 -23.86 -9.88 4.62
N PHE A 40 -22.88 -10.23 3.80
CA PHE A 40 -22.81 -9.97 2.36
C PHE A 40 -21.82 -10.90 1.68
N ALA A 41 -21.87 -10.98 0.34
CA ALA A 41 -20.96 -11.81 -0.45
C ALA A 41 -19.54 -11.22 -0.47
N THR A 42 -18.54 -12.05 -0.16
CA THR A 42 -17.12 -11.64 -0.10
C THR A 42 -16.28 -12.16 -1.26
N ASP A 43 -16.86 -12.95 -2.16
CA ASP A 43 -16.15 -13.57 -3.29
C ASP A 43 -15.54 -12.51 -4.22
N VAL A 44 -16.32 -11.49 -4.56
CA VAL A 44 -15.86 -10.35 -5.39
C VAL A 44 -14.74 -9.54 -4.72
N ILE A 45 -14.64 -9.62 -3.38
CA ILE A 45 -13.59 -8.91 -2.63
C ILE A 45 -12.26 -9.62 -2.82
N SER A 46 -12.22 -10.96 -2.75
CA SER A 46 -10.98 -11.71 -2.96
C SER A 46 -10.45 -11.50 -4.38
N GLU A 47 -11.34 -11.57 -5.38
CA GLU A 47 -11.00 -11.40 -6.79
C GLU A 47 -10.38 -10.03 -7.12
N ARG A 48 -10.73 -9.00 -6.36
CA ARG A 48 -10.30 -7.61 -6.63
C ARG A 48 -9.30 -7.06 -5.62
N LEU A 49 -8.95 -7.83 -4.59
CA LEU A 49 -8.11 -7.33 -3.51
C LEU A 49 -6.74 -6.90 -4.03
N ASP A 50 -6.15 -7.71 -4.91
CA ASP A 50 -4.84 -7.45 -5.52
C ASP A 50 -4.87 -6.23 -6.45
N ASP A 51 -5.92 -6.07 -7.26
CA ASP A 51 -6.10 -4.88 -8.10
C ASP A 51 -6.15 -3.59 -7.24
N TYR A 52 -6.90 -3.61 -6.13
CA TYR A 52 -6.97 -2.47 -5.23
C TYR A 52 -5.67 -2.26 -4.43
N LEU A 53 -4.89 -3.31 -4.16
CA LEU A 53 -3.56 -3.21 -3.56
C LEU A 53 -2.62 -2.49 -4.52
N ALA A 54 -2.54 -2.93 -5.77
CA ALA A 54 -1.74 -2.30 -6.81
C ALA A 54 -2.08 -0.80 -6.96
N ILE A 55 -3.37 -0.46 -7.08
CA ILE A 55 -3.84 0.92 -7.19
C ILE A 55 -3.48 1.73 -5.93
N SER A 56 -3.65 1.15 -4.74
CA SER A 56 -3.34 1.83 -3.47
C SER A 56 -1.86 2.15 -3.34
N CYS A 57 -1.00 1.21 -3.74
CA CYS A 57 0.44 1.38 -3.66
C CYS A 57 0.94 2.35 -4.75
N LEU A 58 0.38 2.30 -5.96
CA LEU A 58 0.66 3.30 -7.01
C LEU A 58 0.29 4.71 -6.56
N ARG A 59 -0.87 4.88 -5.92
CA ARG A 59 -1.28 6.17 -5.35
C ARG A 59 -0.29 6.66 -4.28
N GLY A 60 0.18 5.78 -3.41
CA GLY A 60 1.17 6.12 -2.39
C GLY A 60 2.50 6.60 -3.00
N VAL A 61 3.04 5.84 -3.95
CA VAL A 61 4.30 6.15 -4.64
C VAL A 61 4.19 7.45 -5.45
N THR A 62 3.11 7.64 -6.21
CA THR A 62 2.90 8.85 -7.02
C THR A 62 2.75 10.09 -6.15
N TRP A 63 2.04 9.98 -5.03
CA TRP A 63 1.96 11.06 -4.05
C TRP A 63 3.33 11.38 -3.45
N SER A 64 4.13 10.36 -3.11
CA SER A 64 5.50 10.54 -2.60
C SER A 64 6.40 11.24 -3.61
N ALA A 65 6.34 10.85 -4.89
CA ALA A 65 7.11 11.49 -5.96
C ALA A 65 6.75 12.98 -6.11
N MET A 66 5.45 13.29 -6.16
CA MET A 66 4.95 14.66 -6.20
C MET A 66 5.39 15.45 -4.96
N ALA A 67 5.23 14.89 -3.76
CA ALA A 67 5.58 15.55 -2.51
C ALA A 67 7.08 15.87 -2.44
N LEU A 68 7.95 14.95 -2.88
CA LEU A 68 9.40 15.18 -2.92
C LEU A 68 9.78 16.27 -3.93
N ALA A 69 9.14 16.27 -5.12
CA ALA A 69 9.38 17.29 -6.14
C ALA A 69 8.98 18.69 -5.63
N GLU A 70 7.77 18.83 -5.08
CA GLU A 70 7.32 20.09 -4.49
C GLU A 70 8.19 20.53 -3.31
N HIS A 71 8.71 19.59 -2.52
CA HIS A 71 9.63 19.91 -1.43
C HIS A 71 10.95 20.49 -1.92
N ARG A 72 11.56 19.87 -2.93
CA ARG A 72 12.81 20.35 -3.54
C ARG A 72 12.66 21.70 -4.24
N LEU A 73 11.47 21.99 -4.79
CA LEU A 73 11.14 23.28 -5.39
C LEU A 73 10.73 24.36 -4.37
N GLY A 74 10.67 24.02 -3.08
CA GLY A 74 10.25 24.94 -2.02
C GLY A 74 8.75 25.28 -2.01
N ILE A 75 7.94 24.60 -2.82
CA ILE A 75 6.48 24.78 -2.92
C ILE A 75 5.79 24.18 -1.69
N ARG A 76 6.27 23.03 -1.21
CA ARG A 76 5.75 22.32 -0.03
C ARG A 76 6.82 22.18 1.03
N LYS A 77 6.50 22.52 2.28
CA LYS A 77 7.30 22.07 3.43
C LYS A 77 6.85 20.68 3.84
N VAL A 78 7.77 19.72 3.82
CA VAL A 78 7.53 18.42 4.44
C VAL A 78 7.44 18.63 5.96
N ALA A 79 6.47 17.97 6.60
CA ALA A 79 6.11 18.24 8.00
C ALA A 79 7.25 17.94 8.98
N ASP A 80 7.99 16.86 8.75
CA ASP A 80 9.08 16.39 9.61
C ASP A 80 10.07 15.47 8.88
N GLU A 81 11.21 15.19 9.51
CA GLU A 81 12.26 14.31 8.97
C GLU A 81 11.76 12.88 8.73
N TYR A 82 10.84 12.41 9.58
CA TYR A 82 10.24 11.07 9.45
C TYR A 82 9.49 10.91 8.12
N THR A 83 8.66 11.90 7.80
CA THR A 83 7.86 11.95 6.58
C THR A 83 8.76 12.00 5.35
N LEU A 84 9.82 12.81 5.38
CA LEU A 84 10.78 12.88 4.29
C LEU A 84 11.47 11.53 4.06
N LYS A 85 11.94 10.87 5.13
CA LYS A 85 12.55 9.55 5.05
C LYS A 85 11.61 8.48 4.47
N LYS A 86 10.33 8.47 4.86
CA LYS A 86 9.35 7.52 4.28
C LYS A 86 9.04 7.82 2.82
N ILE A 87 8.93 9.10 2.45
CA ILE A 87 8.78 9.52 1.04
C ILE A 87 9.96 9.01 0.21
N GLU A 88 11.20 9.24 0.66
CA GLU A 88 12.41 8.78 -0.04
C GLU A 88 12.48 7.26 -0.11
N LEU A 89 12.16 6.56 0.99
CA LEU A 89 12.10 5.10 1.04
C LEU A 89 11.16 4.52 -0.02
N TYR A 90 9.96 5.07 -0.15
CA TYR A 90 8.96 4.59 -1.13
C TYR A 90 9.38 4.80 -2.59
N LEU A 91 10.39 5.65 -2.84
CA LEU A 91 10.94 5.92 -4.17
C LEU A 91 12.23 5.15 -4.43
N THR A 92 12.72 4.35 -3.48
CA THR A 92 13.88 3.48 -3.69
C THR A 92 13.56 2.34 -4.64
N ARG A 93 14.55 1.92 -5.42
CA ARG A 93 14.42 0.77 -6.32
C ARG A 93 13.97 -0.49 -5.57
N ALA A 94 14.56 -0.75 -4.39
CA ALA A 94 14.22 -1.90 -3.56
C ALA A 94 12.75 -1.91 -3.14
N PHE A 95 12.17 -0.76 -2.79
CA PHE A 95 10.76 -0.67 -2.46
C PHE A 95 9.86 -0.82 -3.70
N LEU A 96 10.24 -0.22 -4.82
CA LEU A 96 9.47 -0.33 -6.07
C LEU A 96 9.45 -1.77 -6.60
N ASP A 97 10.58 -2.47 -6.54
CA ASP A 97 10.66 -3.89 -6.89
C ASP A 97 9.83 -4.76 -5.93
N SER A 98 9.79 -4.43 -4.63
CA SER A 98 9.02 -5.22 -3.66
C SER A 98 7.50 -5.13 -3.86
N ILE A 99 7.01 -4.04 -4.47
CA ILE A 99 5.60 -3.89 -4.82
C ILE A 99 5.30 -4.25 -6.28
N SER A 100 6.31 -4.53 -7.12
CA SER A 100 6.11 -4.84 -8.55
C SER A 100 5.25 -6.09 -8.75
N GLY A 101 5.37 -7.07 -7.84
CA GLY A 101 4.59 -8.31 -7.87
C GLY A 101 3.07 -8.10 -7.84
N PHE A 102 2.58 -6.97 -7.30
CA PHE A 102 1.15 -6.63 -7.37
C PHE A 102 0.69 -6.23 -8.78
N PHE A 103 1.61 -5.84 -9.65
CA PHE A 103 1.36 -5.45 -11.04
C PHE A 103 1.66 -6.59 -12.02
N ASP A 104 2.59 -7.48 -11.66
CA ASP A 104 3.09 -8.57 -12.51
C ASP A 104 2.21 -9.83 -12.50
N ALA A 105 1.20 -9.93 -11.61
CA ALA A 105 0.28 -11.07 -11.51
C ALA A 105 -0.59 -11.32 -12.77
N ARG A 106 -0.27 -10.70 -13.91
CA ARG A 106 -0.98 -10.84 -15.19
C ARG A 106 -0.09 -11.10 -16.42
N SER A 107 1.17 -11.52 -16.27
CA SER A 107 1.98 -12.01 -17.40
C SER A 107 1.87 -13.51 -17.63
#